data_AF-A0A922JZ55-F1
#
_entry.id   AF-A0A922JZ55-F1
#
_cell.length_a   1.000
_cell.length_b   1.000
_cell.length_c   1.000
_cell.angle_alpha   90.00
_cell.angle_beta   90.00
_cell.angle_gamma   90.00
#
_symmetry.space_group_name_H-M   'P 1'
#
loop_
_entity.id
_entity.type
_entity.pdbx_description
1 polymer ?
#
loop_
_entity_poly.entity_id
_entity_poly.type
_entity_poly.pdbx_seq_one_letter_code
_entity_poly.pdbx_strand_id
1 'polypeptide(L)'
;MLLVKMLRQSKASALRVQLASLVGLLIRHLTFIEDDLANSGILGSLADGLRDKQEKVRRLSMAALGEFLFYISTQNDHSRNNNPPESPSKDTKSTSGWQVLNTLISLVSSILRKGEDDVTQPCALRTTENISSQGGQWAARFTSQDVISNLSYIYRGAGKQESIRLSAGSCLVRLVHFSPANIELVTERLSFKDIVSGLLKGTPREQQISLNLLNMAMLEAICTLILAGIFYLLWKIGTFSRPCVSH
;
A
#
# COMPACT_ATOMS: atom_id res chain seq x y z
N MET A 1 -27.42 -3.62 4.74
CA MET A 1 -27.36 -4.95 4.06
C MET A 1 -28.06 -5.03 2.70
N LEU A 2 -29.23 -4.39 2.48
CA LEU A 2 -29.94 -4.45 1.18
C LEU A 2 -29.09 -3.95 0.00
N LEU A 3 -28.40 -2.81 0.17
CA LEU A 3 -27.54 -2.23 -0.88
C LEU A 3 -26.44 -3.20 -1.35
N VAL A 4 -25.82 -3.93 -0.41
CA VAL A 4 -24.77 -4.92 -0.71
C VAL A 4 -25.35 -6.08 -1.53
N LYS A 5 -26.53 -6.59 -1.14
CA LYS A 5 -27.24 -7.63 -1.91
C LYS A 5 -27.58 -7.15 -3.32
N MET A 6 -28.10 -5.93 -3.46
CA MET A 6 -28.46 -5.36 -4.76
C MET A 6 -27.23 -5.12 -5.63
N LEU A 7 -26.11 -4.66 -5.06
CA LEU A 7 -24.86 -4.45 -5.81
C LEU A 7 -24.36 -5.78 -6.39
N ARG A 8 -24.41 -6.85 -5.60
CA ARG A 8 -23.96 -8.19 -5.99
C ARG A 8 -24.88 -8.89 -6.99
N GLN A 9 -26.20 -8.74 -6.83
CA GLN A 9 -27.19 -9.53 -7.58
C GLN A 9 -27.77 -8.81 -8.80
N SER A 10 -27.66 -7.48 -8.87
CA SER A 10 -28.23 -6.72 -9.99
C SER A 10 -27.51 -7.04 -11.30
N LYS A 11 -28.27 -7.41 -12.32
CA LYS A 11 -27.78 -7.52 -13.70
C LYS A 11 -27.75 -6.17 -14.42
N ALA A 12 -28.43 -5.16 -13.89
CA ALA A 12 -28.52 -3.83 -14.49
C ALA A 12 -27.27 -2.99 -14.15
N SER A 13 -26.45 -2.70 -15.16
CA SER A 13 -25.21 -1.92 -15.00
C SER A 13 -25.46 -0.52 -14.45
N ALA A 14 -26.50 0.17 -14.90
CA ALA A 14 -26.87 1.50 -14.41
C ALA A 14 -27.19 1.50 -12.91
N LEU A 15 -27.92 0.50 -12.43
CA LEU A 15 -28.22 0.35 -11.01
C LEU A 15 -26.94 0.07 -10.20
N ARG A 16 -26.05 -0.79 -10.69
CA ARG A 16 -24.77 -1.07 -10.02
C ARG A 16 -23.87 0.17 -9.93
N VAL A 17 -23.87 1.03 -10.96
CA VAL A 17 -23.20 2.33 -10.92
C VAL A 17 -23.75 3.19 -9.79
N GLN A 18 -25.07 3.36 -9.70
CA GLN A 18 -25.69 4.16 -8.64
C GLN A 18 -25.42 3.58 -7.24
N LEU A 19 -25.48 2.27 -7.10
CA LEU A 19 -25.20 1.58 -5.83
C LEU A 19 -23.74 1.74 -5.40
N ALA A 20 -22.78 1.58 -6.30
CA ALA A 20 -21.36 1.77 -6.00
C ALA A 20 -21.07 3.22 -5.57
N SER A 21 -21.65 4.20 -6.27
CA SER A 21 -21.57 5.62 -5.88
C SER A 21 -22.18 5.88 -4.51
N LEU A 22 -23.37 5.37 -4.24
CA LEU A 22 -24.06 5.56 -2.97
C LEU A 22 -23.26 4.93 -1.82
N VAL A 23 -22.76 3.71 -2.01
CA VAL A 23 -21.91 3.03 -1.01
C VAL A 23 -20.66 3.86 -0.71
N GLY A 24 -19.96 4.36 -1.73
CA GLY A 24 -18.78 5.21 -1.53
C GLY A 24 -19.09 6.51 -0.80
N LEU A 25 -20.23 7.16 -1.11
CA LEU A 25 -20.68 8.36 -0.43
C LEU A 25 -21.01 8.10 1.04
N LEU A 26 -21.70 6.99 1.32
CA LEU A 26 -22.01 6.58 2.69
C LEU A 26 -20.73 6.36 3.49
N ILE A 27 -19.78 5.55 2.97
CA ILE A 27 -18.50 5.29 3.64
C ILE A 27 -17.76 6.59 3.98
N ARG A 28 -17.75 7.57 3.07
CA ARG A 28 -17.08 8.86 3.29
C ARG A 28 -17.71 9.69 4.41
N HIS A 29 -19.02 9.61 4.60
CA HIS A 29 -19.74 10.42 5.58
C HIS A 29 -20.06 9.68 6.88
N LEU A 30 -19.81 8.37 6.94
CA LEU A 30 -19.96 7.59 8.16
C LEU A 30 -18.84 7.95 9.13
N THR A 31 -19.23 8.42 10.32
CA THR A 31 -18.32 8.69 11.43
C THR A 31 -17.88 7.41 12.12
N PHE A 32 -18.73 6.39 12.12
CA PHE A 32 -18.44 5.06 12.64
C PHE A 32 -19.07 4.00 11.75
N ILE A 33 -18.32 2.92 11.53
CA ILE A 33 -18.78 1.73 10.82
C ILE A 33 -18.78 0.57 11.80
N GLU A 34 -19.98 0.08 12.11
CA GLU A 34 -20.20 -1.05 13.01
C GLU A 34 -19.72 -2.37 12.41
N ASP A 35 -19.28 -3.28 13.27
CA ASP A 35 -18.77 -4.61 12.90
C ASP A 35 -19.81 -5.47 12.14
N ASP A 36 -21.11 -5.19 12.29
CA ASP A 36 -22.18 -5.84 11.52
C ASP A 36 -22.01 -5.66 10.01
N LEU A 37 -21.42 -4.54 9.58
CA LEU A 37 -21.12 -4.30 8.18
C LEU A 37 -19.95 -5.20 7.70
N ALA A 38 -19.04 -5.62 8.58
CA ALA A 38 -17.95 -6.54 8.23
C ALA A 38 -18.49 -7.89 7.77
N ASN A 39 -19.53 -8.36 8.45
CA ASN A 39 -20.21 -9.62 8.15
C ASN A 39 -21.17 -9.53 6.95
N SER A 40 -21.44 -8.33 6.44
CA SER A 40 -22.37 -8.12 5.32
C SER A 40 -21.84 -8.59 3.95
N GLY A 41 -20.53 -8.83 3.82
CA GLY A 41 -19.88 -9.16 2.55
C GLY A 41 -19.68 -7.95 1.62
N ILE A 42 -19.68 -6.73 2.17
CA ILE A 42 -19.47 -5.49 1.39
C ILE A 42 -18.09 -5.46 0.72
N LEU A 43 -17.02 -5.91 1.40
CA LEU A 43 -15.68 -5.98 0.82
C LEU A 43 -15.64 -6.89 -0.41
N GLY A 44 -16.26 -8.08 -0.30
CA GLY A 44 -16.38 -9.02 -1.42
C GLY A 44 -17.18 -8.42 -2.58
N SER A 45 -18.29 -7.73 -2.29
CA SER A 45 -19.14 -7.13 -3.31
C SER A 45 -18.44 -5.97 -4.06
N LEU A 46 -17.66 -5.15 -3.35
CA LEU A 46 -16.83 -4.11 -3.97
C LEU A 46 -15.67 -4.71 -4.76
N ALA A 47 -15.04 -5.79 -4.27
CA ALA A 47 -14.00 -6.52 -4.98
C ALA A 47 -14.52 -7.15 -6.29
N ASP A 48 -15.73 -7.71 -6.28
CA ASP A 48 -16.40 -8.20 -7.49
C ASP A 48 -16.66 -7.05 -8.48
N GLY A 49 -17.03 -5.87 -7.97
CA GLY A 49 -17.20 -4.65 -8.77
C GLY A 49 -15.92 -4.19 -9.49
N LEU A 50 -14.72 -4.51 -8.98
CA LEU A 50 -13.46 -4.25 -9.67
C LEU A 50 -13.27 -5.12 -10.92
N ARG A 51 -13.95 -6.26 -11.00
CA ARG A 51 -13.90 -7.19 -12.14
C ARG A 51 -15.08 -7.00 -13.09
N ASP A 52 -15.83 -5.92 -12.93
CA ASP A 52 -17.01 -5.67 -13.73
C ASP A 52 -16.67 -5.37 -15.20
N LYS A 53 -17.51 -5.88 -16.11
CA LYS A 53 -17.41 -5.55 -17.54
C LYS A 53 -17.59 -4.06 -17.79
N GLN A 54 -18.42 -3.40 -16.98
CA GLN A 54 -18.69 -1.97 -17.13
C GLN A 54 -17.67 -1.11 -16.39
N GLU A 55 -16.94 -0.29 -17.14
CA GLU A 55 -15.84 0.52 -16.58
C GLU A 55 -16.27 1.48 -15.48
N LYS A 56 -17.46 2.08 -15.63
CA LYS A 56 -18.02 2.98 -14.61
C LYS A 56 -18.24 2.26 -13.28
N VAL A 57 -18.65 0.99 -13.31
CA VAL A 57 -18.81 0.19 -12.09
C VAL A 57 -17.44 -0.08 -11.47
N ARG A 58 -16.42 -0.44 -12.28
CA ARG A 58 -15.04 -0.65 -11.78
C ARG A 58 -14.48 0.59 -11.10
N ARG A 59 -14.56 1.75 -11.77
CA ARG A 59 -14.07 3.04 -11.26
C ARG A 59 -14.70 3.41 -9.92
N LEU A 60 -16.02 3.31 -9.83
CA LEU A 60 -16.77 3.66 -8.61
C LEU A 60 -16.55 2.64 -7.49
N SER A 61 -16.46 1.35 -7.83
CA SER A 61 -16.15 0.30 -6.86
C SER A 61 -14.75 0.47 -6.31
N MET A 62 -13.77 0.86 -7.14
CA MET A 62 -12.41 1.16 -6.70
C MET A 62 -12.36 2.37 -5.77
N ALA A 63 -13.06 3.44 -6.12
CA ALA A 63 -13.14 4.62 -5.26
C ALA A 63 -13.78 4.28 -3.91
N ALA A 64 -14.93 3.59 -3.90
CA ALA A 64 -15.61 3.19 -2.67
C ALA A 64 -14.77 2.22 -1.83
N LEU A 65 -14.13 1.24 -2.46
CA LEU A 65 -13.24 0.29 -1.79
C LEU A 65 -12.04 0.98 -1.17
N GLY A 66 -11.44 1.95 -1.88
CA GLY A 66 -10.27 2.68 -1.40
C GLY A 66 -10.54 3.48 -0.14
N GLU A 67 -11.64 4.23 -0.13
CA GLU A 67 -12.12 4.95 1.07
C GLU A 67 -12.36 3.98 2.23
N PHE A 68 -12.97 2.82 1.92
CA PHE A 68 -13.31 1.85 2.95
C PHE A 68 -12.10 1.18 3.57
N LEU A 69 -11.12 0.78 2.74
CA LEU A 69 -9.87 0.20 3.23
C LEU A 69 -9.07 1.23 4.05
N PHE A 70 -9.09 2.50 3.64
CA PHE A 70 -8.45 3.57 4.40
C PHE A 70 -9.13 3.75 5.77
N TYR A 71 -10.46 3.76 5.81
CA TYR A 71 -11.21 3.81 7.07
C TYR A 71 -10.84 2.64 7.99
N ILE A 72 -10.88 1.40 7.49
CA ILE A 72 -10.52 0.20 8.26
C ILE A 72 -9.09 0.32 8.79
N SER A 73 -8.15 0.80 7.96
CA SER A 73 -6.76 0.96 8.40
C SER A 73 -6.61 2.00 9.52
N THR A 74 -7.38 3.08 9.49
CA THR A 74 -7.37 4.13 10.52
C THR A 74 -8.00 3.64 11.83
N GLN A 75 -9.10 2.89 11.74
CA GLN A 75 -9.80 2.36 12.92
C GLN A 75 -8.97 1.30 13.65
N ASN A 76 -8.29 0.43 12.90
CA ASN A 76 -7.43 -0.61 13.49
C ASN A 76 -6.24 0.00 14.26
N ASP A 77 -5.66 1.10 13.79
CA ASP A 77 -4.57 1.78 14.49
C ASP A 77 -5.04 2.47 15.78
N HIS A 78 -6.20 3.13 15.77
CA HIS A 78 -6.79 3.71 16.98
C HIS A 78 -7.13 2.67 18.06
N SER A 79 -7.61 1.49 17.67
CA SER A 79 -7.88 0.40 18.61
C SER A 79 -6.62 -0.13 19.32
N ARG A 80 -5.45 0.03 18.69
CA ARG A 80 -4.17 -0.50 19.17
C ARG A 80 -3.46 0.45 20.14
N ASN A 81 -3.64 1.77 19.96
CA ASN A 81 -3.02 2.80 20.82
C ASN A 81 -3.76 3.07 22.14
N ASN A 82 -5.02 2.65 22.27
CA ASN A 82 -5.81 2.90 23.48
C ASN A 82 -5.65 1.83 24.58
N ASN A 83 -4.77 0.84 24.39
CA ASN A 83 -4.50 -0.19 25.42
C ASN A 83 -3.11 0.04 26.04
N PRO A 84 -3.01 0.41 27.33
CA PRO A 84 -1.74 0.37 28.06
C PRO A 84 -1.24 -1.07 28.18
N PRO A 85 0.08 -1.31 28.27
CA PRO A 85 0.63 -2.63 28.51
C PRO A 85 0.53 -2.98 30.00
N GLU A 86 -0.66 -3.28 30.50
CA GLU A 86 -0.83 -3.79 31.87
C GLU A 86 -1.58 -5.12 31.90
N SER A 87 -0.81 -6.15 32.26
CA SER A 87 -1.21 -7.39 32.96
C SER A 87 -2.06 -8.46 32.27
N PRO A 88 -1.82 -9.76 32.58
CA PRO A 88 -2.42 -10.89 31.89
C PRO A 88 -3.73 -11.31 32.56
N SER A 89 -4.85 -10.71 32.17
CA SER A 89 -6.17 -11.25 32.51
C SER A 89 -7.05 -11.33 31.27
N LYS A 90 -7.42 -12.57 30.94
CA LYS A 90 -8.58 -12.98 30.12
C LYS A 90 -9.73 -11.98 30.23
N ASP A 91 -10.12 -11.32 29.14
CA ASP A 91 -11.18 -11.75 28.21
C ASP A 91 -11.54 -10.60 27.25
N THR A 92 -11.88 -10.99 26.02
CA THR A 92 -12.46 -10.15 24.95
C THR A 92 -11.59 -8.99 24.46
N LYS A 93 -10.54 -9.36 23.73
CA LYS A 93 -9.86 -8.47 22.80
C LYS A 93 -10.91 -8.02 21.75
N SER A 94 -11.45 -6.82 21.88
CA SER A 94 -12.31 -6.17 20.87
C SER A 94 -11.46 -5.90 19.62
N THR A 95 -11.16 -6.98 18.92
CA THR A 95 -10.59 -6.97 17.59
C THR A 95 -11.75 -6.54 16.73
N SER A 96 -11.74 -5.29 16.29
CA SER A 96 -12.64 -4.80 15.25
C SER A 96 -12.74 -5.89 14.17
N GLY A 97 -13.96 -6.30 13.81
CA GLY A 97 -14.23 -7.52 13.03
C GLY A 97 -13.70 -7.49 11.58
N TRP A 98 -12.94 -6.45 11.24
CA TRP A 98 -12.49 -6.11 9.91
C TRP A 98 -11.20 -6.85 9.53
N GLN A 99 -11.36 -8.08 9.02
CA GLN A 99 -10.26 -8.81 8.41
C GLN A 99 -10.13 -8.46 6.92
N VAL A 100 -9.18 -7.58 6.58
CA VAL A 100 -8.81 -7.34 5.19
C VAL A 100 -7.92 -8.48 4.71
N LEU A 101 -8.35 -9.22 3.70
CA LEU A 101 -7.61 -10.36 3.12
C LEU A 101 -6.46 -9.90 2.20
N ASN A 102 -5.36 -10.66 2.16
CA ASN A 102 -4.23 -10.35 1.26
C ASN A 102 -4.64 -10.41 -0.23
N THR A 103 -5.62 -11.25 -0.57
CA THR A 103 -6.18 -11.31 -1.93
C THR A 103 -6.78 -9.97 -2.38
N LEU A 104 -7.36 -9.20 -1.45
CA LEU A 104 -7.91 -7.88 -1.73
C LEU A 104 -6.80 -6.85 -1.96
N ILE A 105 -5.72 -6.92 -1.17
CA ILE A 105 -4.52 -6.09 -1.37
C ILE A 105 -3.87 -6.40 -2.72
N SER A 106 -3.76 -7.67 -3.08
CA SER A 106 -3.27 -8.09 -4.40
C SER A 106 -4.17 -7.59 -5.52
N LEU A 107 -5.49 -7.58 -5.33
CA LEU A 107 -6.43 -7.04 -6.31
C LEU A 107 -6.28 -5.52 -6.49
N VAL A 108 -6.14 -4.75 -5.41
CA VAL A 108 -5.84 -3.31 -5.49
C VAL A 108 -4.49 -3.07 -6.17
N SER A 109 -3.47 -3.82 -5.79
CA SER A 109 -2.12 -3.76 -6.36
C SER A 109 -2.11 -4.07 -7.85
N SER A 110 -2.99 -4.96 -8.29
CA SER A 110 -3.11 -5.35 -9.70
C SER A 110 -3.56 -4.22 -10.62
N ILE A 111 -4.29 -3.23 -10.08
CA ILE A 111 -4.81 -2.06 -10.80
C ILE A 111 -3.72 -0.98 -10.97
N LEU A 112 -2.58 -1.11 -10.28
CA LEU A 112 -1.42 -0.23 -10.49
C LEU A 112 -0.68 -0.55 -11.79
N ARG A 113 -0.99 -1.68 -12.44
CA ARG A 113 -0.28 -2.17 -13.63
C ARG A 113 -0.39 -1.20 -14.81
N LYS A 114 0.61 -1.25 -15.69
CA LYS A 114 0.60 -0.52 -16.96
C LYS A 114 -0.58 -0.98 -17.82
N GLY A 115 -1.29 -0.02 -18.42
CA GLY A 115 -2.43 -0.28 -19.31
C GLY A 115 -3.79 -0.19 -18.62
N GLU A 116 -3.82 -0.04 -17.30
CA GLU A 116 -5.05 0.25 -16.56
C GLU A 116 -5.59 1.65 -16.87
N ASP A 117 -6.91 1.81 -16.73
CA ASP A 117 -7.57 3.04 -17.14
C ASP A 117 -7.14 4.26 -16.31
N ASP A 118 -7.10 5.42 -16.95
CA ASP A 118 -6.58 6.67 -16.38
C ASP A 118 -7.43 7.26 -15.23
N VAL A 119 -8.53 6.59 -14.85
CA VAL A 119 -9.33 6.96 -13.68
C VAL A 119 -9.15 5.95 -12.54
N THR A 120 -9.23 4.65 -12.82
CA THR A 120 -9.12 3.61 -11.79
C THR A 120 -7.69 3.47 -11.29
N GLN A 121 -6.67 3.58 -12.15
CA GLN A 121 -5.27 3.47 -11.73
C GLN A 121 -4.88 4.57 -10.72
N PRO A 122 -5.20 5.87 -10.93
CA PRO A 122 -4.97 6.90 -9.92
C PRO A 122 -5.77 6.68 -8.63
N CYS A 123 -6.98 6.12 -8.69
CA CYS A 123 -7.73 5.75 -7.49
C CYS A 123 -7.02 4.64 -6.70
N ALA A 124 -6.47 3.64 -7.37
CA ALA A 124 -5.69 2.58 -6.73
C ALA A 124 -4.37 3.07 -6.13
N LEU A 125 -3.69 3.99 -6.83
CA LEU A 125 -2.52 4.66 -6.30
C LEU A 125 -2.85 5.41 -5.01
N ARG A 126 -3.89 6.26 -5.03
CA ARG A 126 -4.30 7.03 -3.85
C ARG A 126 -4.71 6.13 -2.68
N THR A 127 -5.39 5.03 -2.98
CA THR A 127 -5.73 4.00 -1.98
C THR A 127 -4.48 3.42 -1.33
N THR A 128 -3.51 3.01 -2.14
CA THR A 128 -2.25 2.45 -1.67
C THR A 128 -1.45 3.46 -0.85
N GLU A 129 -1.39 4.71 -1.30
CA GLU A 129 -0.74 5.82 -0.61
C GLU A 129 -1.38 6.09 0.76
N ASN A 130 -2.71 6.16 0.80
CA ASN A 130 -3.46 6.44 2.02
C ASN A 130 -3.32 5.32 3.06
N ILE A 131 -3.45 4.06 2.65
CA ILE A 131 -3.30 2.91 3.56
C ILE A 131 -1.86 2.78 4.05
N SER A 132 -0.87 2.94 3.16
CA SER A 132 0.55 2.89 3.55
C SER A 132 0.97 4.05 4.48
N SER A 133 0.22 5.15 4.50
CA SER A 133 0.45 6.26 5.42
C SER A 133 0.12 5.92 6.88
N GLN A 134 -0.68 4.88 7.13
CA GLN A 134 -0.89 4.33 8.47
C GLN A 134 0.37 3.62 9.01
N GLY A 135 1.20 3.10 8.10
CA GLY A 135 2.47 2.48 8.44
C GLY A 135 2.35 1.04 8.95
N GLY A 136 3.44 0.57 9.57
CA GLY A 136 3.53 -0.75 10.18
C GLY A 136 3.09 -1.90 9.27
N GLN A 137 2.18 -2.74 9.77
CA GLN A 137 1.67 -3.89 9.02
C GLN A 137 0.88 -3.49 7.77
N TRP A 138 0.22 -2.34 7.75
CA TRP A 138 -0.53 -1.89 6.57
C TRP A 138 0.39 -1.53 5.41
N ALA A 139 1.49 -0.82 5.68
CA ALA A 139 2.50 -0.52 4.67
C ALA A 139 3.17 -1.81 4.14
N ALA A 140 3.56 -2.73 5.03
CA ALA A 140 4.21 -4.00 4.67
C ALA A 140 3.36 -4.89 3.75
N ARG A 141 2.04 -4.71 3.71
CA ARG A 141 1.17 -5.48 2.78
C ARG A 141 1.28 -5.02 1.33
N PHE A 142 1.81 -3.82 1.09
CA PHE A 142 1.98 -3.23 -0.24
C PHE A 142 3.44 -3.20 -0.70
N THR A 143 4.36 -3.86 -0.02
CA THR A 143 5.80 -3.88 -0.38
C THR A 143 6.19 -5.04 -1.29
N SER A 144 5.25 -5.52 -2.11
CA SER A 144 5.56 -6.56 -3.11
C SER A 144 6.39 -6.00 -4.27
N GLN A 145 7.19 -6.86 -4.87
CA GLN A 145 8.02 -6.57 -6.06
C GLN A 145 7.19 -5.93 -7.20
N ASP A 146 5.98 -6.45 -7.43
CA ASP A 146 5.06 -5.94 -8.44
C ASP A 146 4.58 -4.52 -8.12
N VAL A 147 4.19 -4.24 -6.87
CA VAL A 147 3.74 -2.90 -6.46
C VAL A 147 4.86 -1.89 -6.65
N ILE A 148 6.07 -2.20 -6.19
CA ILE A 148 7.22 -1.31 -6.31
C ILE A 148 7.55 -1.04 -7.78
N SER A 149 7.53 -2.08 -8.61
CA SER A 149 7.78 -1.95 -10.05
C SER A 149 6.72 -1.09 -10.74
N ASN A 150 5.44 -1.30 -10.42
CA ASN A 150 4.33 -0.52 -10.98
C ASN A 150 4.34 0.94 -10.54
N LEU A 151 4.61 1.22 -9.26
CA LEU A 151 4.72 2.59 -8.76
C LEU A 151 5.93 3.31 -9.38
N SER A 152 7.05 2.61 -9.56
CA SER A 152 8.25 3.15 -10.22
C SER A 152 7.99 3.48 -11.69
N TYR A 153 7.14 2.69 -12.35
CA TYR A 153 6.65 2.97 -13.70
C TYR A 153 5.76 4.23 -13.73
N ILE A 154 4.79 4.34 -12.82
CA ILE A 154 3.90 5.51 -12.75
C ILE A 154 4.70 6.79 -12.46
N TYR A 155 5.64 6.75 -11.52
CA TYR A 155 6.48 7.91 -11.16
C TYR A 155 7.29 8.44 -12.35
N ARG A 156 7.80 7.55 -13.21
CA ARG A 156 8.60 7.92 -14.40
C ARG A 156 7.78 8.14 -15.68
N GLY A 157 6.48 7.89 -15.64
CA GLY A 157 5.63 8.00 -16.82
C GLY A 157 5.49 9.45 -17.28
N ALA A 158 6.29 9.90 -18.26
CA ALA A 158 6.24 11.27 -18.79
C ALA A 158 4.86 11.69 -19.34
N GLY A 159 4.04 10.72 -19.79
CA GLY A 159 2.66 10.97 -20.23
C GLY A 159 1.61 10.99 -19.11
N LYS A 160 2.01 10.78 -17.84
CA LYS A 160 1.11 10.84 -16.69
C LYS A 160 1.11 12.26 -16.11
N GLN A 161 -0.03 12.68 -15.57
CA GLN A 161 -0.12 13.97 -14.88
C GLN A 161 0.90 14.04 -13.74
N GLU A 162 1.55 15.18 -13.57
CA GLU A 162 2.59 15.40 -12.56
C GLU A 162 2.10 15.03 -11.16
N SER A 163 0.89 15.44 -10.80
CA SER A 163 0.29 15.13 -9.49
C SER A 163 0.24 13.62 -9.21
N ILE A 164 -0.10 12.81 -10.22
CA ILE A 164 -0.15 11.34 -10.12
C ILE A 164 1.27 10.78 -10.00
N ARG A 165 2.21 11.26 -10.82
CA ARG A 165 3.62 10.85 -10.75
C ARG A 165 4.18 11.09 -9.35
N LEU A 166 4.06 12.30 -8.83
CA LEU A 166 4.61 12.68 -7.52
C LEU A 166 3.94 11.93 -6.37
N SER A 167 2.65 11.59 -6.50
CA SER A 167 1.95 10.75 -5.52
C SER A 167 2.50 9.32 -5.52
N ALA A 168 2.83 8.76 -6.70
CA ALA A 168 3.51 7.45 -6.80
C ALA A 168 4.91 7.48 -6.18
N GLY A 169 5.69 8.53 -6.43
CA GLY A 169 7.00 8.72 -5.80
C GLY A 169 6.91 8.84 -4.28
N SER A 170 5.94 9.62 -3.77
CA SER A 170 5.69 9.74 -2.33
C SER A 170 5.26 8.41 -1.71
N CYS A 171 4.41 7.64 -2.41
CA CYS A 171 3.99 6.31 -1.99
C CYS A 171 5.18 5.34 -1.91
N LEU A 172 6.07 5.33 -2.91
CA LEU A 172 7.30 4.52 -2.89
C LEU A 172 8.16 4.82 -1.67
N VAL A 173 8.39 6.11 -1.39
CA VAL A 173 9.20 6.54 -0.24
C VAL A 173 8.62 5.96 1.06
N ARG A 174 7.31 6.07 1.27
CA ARG A 174 6.66 5.53 2.47
C ARG A 174 6.78 4.01 2.57
N LEU A 175 6.55 3.29 1.48
CA LEU A 175 6.65 1.82 1.47
C LEU A 175 8.07 1.36 1.82
N VAL A 176 9.10 1.98 1.26
CA VAL A 176 10.49 1.64 1.57
C VAL A 176 10.87 2.06 2.99
N HIS A 177 10.37 3.20 3.48
CA HIS A 177 10.61 3.61 4.87
C HIS A 177 10.15 2.55 5.88
N PHE A 178 8.97 1.93 5.66
CA PHE A 178 8.48 0.84 6.52
C PHE A 178 9.06 -0.53 6.19
N SER A 179 9.79 -0.68 5.09
CA SER A 179 10.43 -1.94 4.71
C SER A 179 11.75 -1.67 3.96
N PRO A 180 12.81 -1.25 4.70
CA PRO A 180 14.07 -0.78 4.13
C PRO A 180 14.74 -1.78 3.19
N ALA A 181 14.58 -3.07 3.45
CA ALA A 181 15.11 -4.16 2.60
C ALA A 181 14.67 -4.09 1.12
N ASN A 182 13.64 -3.30 0.79
CA ASN A 182 13.20 -3.12 -0.59
C ASN A 182 13.82 -1.91 -1.30
N ILE A 183 14.73 -1.17 -0.65
CA ILE A 183 15.38 0.00 -1.27
C ILE A 183 16.22 -0.40 -2.49
N GLU A 184 16.90 -1.54 -2.45
CA GLU A 184 17.70 -2.05 -3.56
C GLU A 184 16.84 -2.19 -4.81
N LEU A 185 15.67 -2.82 -4.67
CA LEU A 185 14.70 -2.93 -5.76
C LEU A 185 14.28 -1.56 -6.30
N VAL A 186 14.02 -0.58 -5.42
CA VAL A 186 13.66 0.77 -5.88
C VAL A 186 14.81 1.41 -6.64
N THR A 187 16.05 1.22 -6.22
CA THR A 187 17.23 1.76 -6.93
C THR A 187 17.57 1.03 -8.23
N GLU A 188 17.22 -0.25 -8.36
CA GLU A 188 17.27 -0.97 -9.63
C GLU A 188 16.22 -0.45 -10.61
N ARG A 189 15.03 -0.14 -10.10
CA ARG A 189 13.98 0.47 -10.90
C ARG A 189 14.39 1.91 -11.21
N LEU A 190 14.39 2.82 -10.24
CA LEU A 190 14.76 4.22 -10.36
C LEU A 190 16.28 4.34 -10.34
N SER A 191 16.90 4.56 -11.50
CA SER A 191 18.36 4.65 -11.57
C SER A 191 18.87 5.79 -10.70
N PHE A 192 20.11 5.67 -10.20
CA PHE A 192 20.74 6.75 -9.44
C PHE A 192 20.73 8.09 -10.21
N LYS A 193 20.89 8.04 -11.54
CA LYS A 193 20.79 9.20 -12.43
C LYS A 193 19.39 9.85 -12.38
N ASP A 194 18.33 9.05 -12.34
CA ASP A 194 16.95 9.54 -12.25
C ASP A 194 16.73 10.27 -10.92
N ILE A 195 17.20 9.69 -9.81
CA ILE A 195 17.09 10.25 -8.46
C ILE A 195 17.85 11.59 -8.38
N VAL A 196 19.10 11.63 -8.84
CA VAL A 196 19.89 12.88 -8.86
C VAL A 196 19.26 13.94 -9.77
N SER A 197 18.71 13.54 -10.92
CA SER A 197 18.01 14.48 -11.80
C SER A 197 16.77 15.06 -11.13
N GLY A 198 15.97 14.25 -10.43
CA GLY A 198 14.82 14.71 -9.66
C GLY A 198 15.20 15.65 -8.52
N LEU A 199 16.33 15.40 -7.86
CA LEU A 199 16.87 16.27 -6.81
C LEU A 199 17.33 17.64 -7.33
N LEU A 200 18.00 17.68 -8.50
CA LEU A 200 18.58 18.91 -9.03
C LEU A 200 17.60 19.75 -9.84
N LYS A 201 16.69 19.10 -10.58
CA LYS A 201 15.83 19.74 -11.59
C LYS A 201 14.33 19.61 -11.32
N GLY A 202 13.95 18.80 -10.34
CA GLY A 202 12.54 18.56 -10.03
C GLY A 202 11.88 19.73 -9.29
N THR A 203 10.56 19.66 -9.18
CA THR A 203 9.80 20.58 -8.31
C THR A 203 10.13 20.31 -6.83
N PRO A 204 9.86 21.22 -5.88
CA PRO A 204 10.18 20.99 -4.46
C PRO A 204 9.67 19.65 -3.91
N ARG A 205 8.51 19.20 -4.40
CA ARG A 205 7.94 17.89 -4.05
C ARG A 205 8.71 16.72 -4.67
N GLU A 206 9.15 16.82 -5.92
CA GLU A 206 10.00 15.82 -6.58
C GLU A 206 11.41 15.77 -5.96
N GLN A 207 11.96 16.92 -5.57
CA GLN A 207 13.22 17.03 -4.85
C GLN A 207 13.14 16.34 -3.49
N GLN A 208 12.05 16.54 -2.73
CA GLN A 208 11.82 15.87 -1.46
C GLN A 208 11.73 14.34 -1.62
N ILE A 209 11.01 13.86 -2.64
CA ILE A 209 10.94 12.42 -2.94
C ILE A 209 12.33 11.87 -3.23
N SER A 210 13.08 12.55 -4.10
CA SER A 210 14.42 12.13 -4.52
C SER A 210 15.41 12.14 -3.35
N LEU A 211 15.37 13.17 -2.50
CA LEU A 211 16.19 13.26 -1.29
C LEU A 211 15.89 12.11 -0.33
N ASN A 212 14.61 11.80 -0.09
CA ASN A 212 14.23 10.71 0.81
C ASN A 212 14.68 9.35 0.29
N LEU A 213 14.53 9.09 -1.02
CA LEU A 213 15.03 7.86 -1.64
C LEU A 213 16.55 7.74 -1.52
N LEU A 214 17.28 8.84 -1.76
CA LEU A 214 18.73 8.88 -1.63
C LEU A 214 19.16 8.61 -0.18
N ASN A 215 18.52 9.25 0.80
CA ASN A 215 18.81 9.04 2.22
C ASN A 215 18.60 7.59 2.64
N MET A 216 17.52 6.95 2.19
CA MET A 216 17.26 5.54 2.49
C MET A 216 18.29 4.61 1.83
N ALA A 217 18.67 4.86 0.58
CA ALA A 217 19.69 4.07 -0.11
C ALA A 217 21.07 4.20 0.56
N MET A 218 21.43 5.41 1.01
CA MET A 218 22.68 5.64 1.74
C MET A 218 22.67 4.97 3.12
N LEU A 219 21.56 5.03 3.85
CA LEU A 219 21.43 4.38 5.15
C LEU A 219 21.63 2.86 5.03
N GLU A 220 20.99 2.25 4.04
CA GLU A 220 21.13 0.81 3.79
C GLU A 220 22.57 0.43 3.43
N ALA A 221 23.21 1.20 2.54
CA ALA A 221 24.61 0.97 2.17
C ALA A 221 25.56 1.09 3.38
N ILE A 222 25.35 2.08 4.26
CA ILE A 222 26.16 2.25 5.48
C ILE A 222 25.96 1.06 6.42
N CYS A 223 24.72 0.63 6.65
CA CYS A 223 24.40 -0.54 7.48
C CYS A 223 25.11 -1.80 6.96
N THR A 224 25.05 -2.05 5.65
CA THR A 224 25.71 -3.19 5.02
C THR A 224 27.23 -3.15 5.17
N LEU A 225 27.85 -1.97 5.00
CA LEU A 225 29.29 -1.79 5.20
C LEU A 225 29.72 -2.02 6.65
N ILE A 226 28.95 -1.52 7.63
CA ILE A 226 29.22 -1.74 9.06
C ILE A 226 29.14 -3.23 9.38
N LEU A 227 28.09 -3.92 8.92
CA LEU A 227 27.92 -5.36 9.15
C LEU A 227 29.05 -6.18 8.52
N ALA A 228 29.45 -5.84 7.29
CA ALA A 228 30.60 -6.47 6.63
C ALA A 228 31.90 -6.25 7.41
N GLY A 229 32.11 -5.03 7.94
CA GLY A 229 33.25 -4.70 8.79
C GLY A 229 33.28 -5.50 10.10
N ILE A 230 32.12 -5.62 10.79
CA ILE A 230 31.99 -6.43 12.00
C ILE A 230 32.26 -7.90 11.68
N PHE A 231 31.68 -8.44 10.61
CA PHE A 231 31.89 -9.84 10.20
C PHE A 231 33.36 -10.13 9.88
N TYR A 232 34.04 -9.21 9.18
CA TYR A 232 35.47 -9.29 8.93
C TYR A 232 36.29 -9.29 10.23
N LEU A 233 35.92 -8.44 11.20
CA LEU A 233 36.59 -8.39 12.50
C LEU A 233 36.39 -9.70 13.29
N LEU A 234 35.17 -10.23 13.32
CA LEU A 234 34.81 -11.49 13.98
C LEU A 234 35.53 -12.69 13.36
N TRP A 235 35.63 -12.72 12.02
CA TRP A 235 36.43 -13.70 11.29
C TRP A 235 37.91 -13.62 11.67
N LYS A 236 38.46 -12.41 11.75
CA LYS A 236 39.87 -12.17 12.14
C LYS A 236 40.16 -12.54 13.60
N ILE A 237 39.19 -12.40 14.50
CA ILE A 237 39.30 -12.74 15.93
C ILE A 237 39.01 -14.24 16.18
N GLY A 238 38.72 -15.03 15.14
CA GLY A 238 38.60 -16.49 15.25
C GLY A 238 37.29 -17.00 15.84
N THR A 239 36.27 -16.14 15.96
CA THR A 239 34.96 -16.51 16.52
C THR A 239 34.06 -17.28 15.55
N PHE A 240 34.41 -17.30 14.25
CA PHE A 240 33.75 -18.14 13.23
C PHE A 240 34.69 -19.29 12.83
N SER A 241 34.43 -20.49 13.34
CA SER A 241 35.06 -21.71 12.81
C SER A 241 34.48 -22.02 11.42
N ARG A 242 35.35 -22.43 10.49
CA ARG A 242 34.98 -22.85 9.13
C ARG A 242 33.85 -23.89 9.19
N PRO A 243 32.82 -23.85 8.31
CA PRO A 243 31.98 -25.01 8.14
C PRO A 243 32.87 -26.16 7.68
N CYS A 244 32.93 -27.23 8.48
CA CYS A 244 33.65 -28.45 8.15
C CYS A 244 33.15 -28.96 6.80
N VAL A 245 33.99 -28.88 5.77
CA VAL A 245 33.82 -29.64 4.55
C VAL A 245 34.23 -31.07 4.90
N SER A 246 33.24 -31.91 5.18
CA SER A 246 33.42 -33.36 5.23
C SER A 246 33.65 -33.88 3.81
N HIS A 247 34.75 -34.63 3.66
CA HIS A 247 35.27 -35.25 2.43
C HIS A 247 34.25 -36.04 1.63
#